data_AF-M7B6Q3-F1
#
_entry.id   AF-M7B6Q3-F1
#
_cell.length_a   1.000
_cell.length_b   1.000
_cell.length_c   1.000
_cell.angle_alpha   90.00
_cell.angle_beta   90.00
_cell.angle_gamma   90.00
#
_symmetry.space_group_name_H-M   'P 1'
#
loop_
_entity.id
_entity.type
_entity.pdbx_description
1 polymer ?
#
loop_
_entity_poly.entity_id
_entity_poly.type
_entity_poly.pdbx_seq_one_letter_code
_entity_poly.pdbx_strand_id
1 'polypeptide(L)'
;MPHYKLTYFNLRGRAEIIRYLFAFSGIKYEDHRIEQADWPKIKPTIPFGKIPILEVDGVTLHQSLAIARYLAKETGLAGQTPLEQALVDAIVDTIDDFMSMFPWGEKNQDVKVM
;
A
#
# COMPACT_ATOMS: atom_id res chain seq x y z
N MET A 1 -5.49 20.92 -3.73
CA MET A 1 -5.45 19.48 -3.38
C MET A 1 -3.99 19.08 -3.34
N PRO A 2 -3.58 18.24 -2.39
CA PRO A 2 -2.20 17.75 -2.30
C PRO A 2 -1.76 17.08 -3.59
N HIS A 3 -0.47 17.17 -3.91
CA HIS A 3 0.13 16.36 -4.96
C HIS A 3 0.45 14.97 -4.39
N TYR A 4 -0.18 13.95 -4.96
CA TYR A 4 0.00 12.55 -4.57
C TYR A 4 0.81 11.80 -5.61
N LYS A 5 1.86 11.09 -5.16
CA LYS A 5 2.62 10.15 -5.99
C LYS A 5 2.77 8.81 -5.29
N LEU A 6 2.18 7.77 -5.87
CA LEU A 6 2.26 6.40 -5.38
C LEU A 6 3.36 5.66 -6.13
N THR A 7 4.39 5.21 -5.43
CA THR A 7 5.46 4.39 -6.03
C THR A 7 5.32 2.92 -5.63
N TYR A 8 5.19 2.04 -6.61
CA TYR A 8 5.17 0.58 -6.42
C TYR A 8 5.67 -0.16 -7.67
N PHE A 9 5.85 -1.48 -7.57
CA PHE A 9 6.10 -2.30 -8.75
C PHE A 9 4.95 -2.21 -9.76
N ASN A 10 5.24 -2.54 -11.02
CA ASN A 10 4.23 -2.72 -12.07
C ASN A 10 3.37 -3.99 -11.85
N LEU A 11 2.72 -4.06 -10.69
CA LEU A 11 1.85 -5.13 -10.22
C LEU A 11 0.75 -4.49 -9.38
N ARG A 12 -0.32 -5.25 -9.11
CA ARG A 12 -1.34 -4.86 -8.13
C ARG A 12 -0.77 -4.86 -6.72
N GLY A 13 -0.55 -6.06 -6.18
CA GLY A 13 0.11 -6.31 -4.89
C GLY A 13 -0.40 -5.42 -3.76
N ARG A 14 0.51 -4.99 -2.90
CA ARG A 14 0.20 -4.17 -1.70
C ARG A 14 -0.22 -2.75 -2.02
N ALA A 15 -0.01 -2.25 -3.24
CA ALA A 15 -0.42 -0.90 -3.64
C ALA A 15 -1.88 -0.81 -4.10
N GLU A 16 -2.52 -1.93 -4.44
CA GLU A 16 -3.81 -1.90 -5.13
C GLU A 16 -4.93 -1.29 -4.28
N ILE A 17 -4.93 -1.53 -2.97
CA ILE A 17 -5.90 -0.90 -2.06
C ILE A 17 -5.81 0.63 -2.08
N ILE A 18 -4.60 1.18 -2.25
CA ILE A 18 -4.35 2.62 -2.36
C ILE A 18 -4.92 3.13 -3.70
N ARG A 19 -4.68 2.41 -4.81
CA ARG A 19 -5.23 2.74 -6.12
C ARG A 19 -6.77 2.75 -6.13
N TYR A 20 -7.39 1.78 -5.44
CA TYR A 20 -8.85 1.72 -5.29
C TYR A 20 -9.40 2.92 -4.52
N LEU A 21 -8.73 3.34 -3.45
CA LEU A 21 -9.15 4.52 -2.68
C LEU A 21 -9.08 5.81 -3.51
N PHE A 22 -8.02 5.99 -4.30
CA PHE A 22 -7.93 7.12 -5.23
C PHE A 22 -9.05 7.09 -6.29
N ALA A 23 -9.27 5.92 -6.91
CA ALA A 23 -10.29 5.76 -7.94
C ALA A 23 -11.71 6.01 -7.40
N PHE A 24 -12.05 5.43 -6.23
CA PHE A 24 -13.35 5.60 -5.60
C PHE A 24 -13.62 7.08 -5.22
N SER A 25 -12.58 7.77 -4.76
CA SER A 25 -12.70 9.14 -4.25
C SER A 25 -12.55 10.21 -5.33
N GLY A 26 -12.27 9.82 -6.57
CA GLY A 26 -12.01 10.75 -7.68
C GLY A 26 -10.75 11.61 -7.51
N ILE A 27 -9.86 11.26 -6.57
CA ILE A 27 -8.63 11.99 -6.28
C ILE A 27 -7.59 11.59 -7.34
N LYS A 28 -7.03 12.60 -8.02
CA LYS A 28 -5.95 12.40 -8.99
C LYS A 28 -4.62 12.16 -8.27
N TYR A 29 -3.82 11.25 -8.79
CA TYR A 29 -2.49 10.92 -8.29
C TYR A 29 -1.59 10.45 -9.43
N GLU A 30 -0.27 10.52 -9.24
CA GLU A 30 0.72 9.87 -10.11
C GLU A 30 0.88 8.39 -9.69
N ASP A 31 0.54 7.45 -10.58
CA ASP A 31 0.80 6.01 -10.39
C ASP A 31 2.18 5.66 -10.95
N HIS A 32 3.22 5.92 -10.16
CA HIS A 32 4.61 5.70 -10.55
C HIS A 32 4.99 4.22 -10.39
N ARG A 33 5.00 3.49 -11.50
CA ARG A 33 5.33 2.07 -11.54
C ARG A 33 6.79 1.85 -11.87
N ILE A 34 7.49 1.11 -11.01
CA ILE A 34 8.91 0.77 -11.19
C ILE A 34 9.07 -0.68 -11.65
N GLU A 35 10.09 -0.91 -12.46
CA GLU A 35 10.48 -2.25 -12.90
C GLU A 35 11.44 -2.90 -11.90
N GLN A 36 11.43 -4.23 -11.85
CA GLN A 36 12.26 -5.00 -10.91
C GLN A 36 13.77 -4.70 -11.09
N ALA A 37 14.21 -4.38 -12.30
CA ALA A 37 15.60 -4.06 -12.62
C ALA A 37 16.09 -2.73 -12.00
N ASP A 38 15.19 -1.78 -11.77
CA ASP A 38 15.52 -0.48 -11.18
C ASP A 38 15.50 -0.52 -9.64
N TRP A 39 14.82 -1.51 -9.06
CA TRP A 39 14.63 -1.63 -7.62
C TRP A 39 15.93 -1.59 -6.80
N PRO A 40 17.04 -2.26 -7.17
CA PRO A 40 18.28 -2.18 -6.41
C PRO A 40 18.83 -0.75 -6.27
N LYS A 41 18.59 0.12 -7.25
CA LYS A 41 19.03 1.52 -7.23
C LYS A 41 18.11 2.41 -6.41
N ILE A 42 16.80 2.13 -6.42
CA ILE A 42 15.76 2.91 -5.74
C ILE A 42 15.65 2.54 -4.26
N LYS A 43 15.76 1.25 -3.92
CA LYS A 43 15.64 0.75 -2.54
C LYS A 43 16.41 1.55 -1.47
N PRO A 44 17.69 1.94 -1.67
CA PRO A 44 18.44 2.68 -0.64
C PRO A 44 17.91 4.11 -0.41
N THR A 45 17.12 4.68 -1.33
CA THR A 45 16.55 6.03 -1.18
C THR A 45 15.20 6.03 -0.45
N ILE A 46 14.62 4.85 -0.19
CA ILE A 46 13.28 4.72 0.39
C ILE A 46 13.38 4.36 1.89
N PRO A 47 12.64 5.06 2.77
CA PRO A 47 12.52 4.69 4.17
C PRO A 47 12.19 3.21 4.36
N PHE A 48 12.92 2.51 5.22
CA PHE A 48 12.79 1.07 5.47
C PHE A 48 13.04 0.15 4.26
N GLY A 49 13.44 0.68 3.09
CA GLY A 49 13.76 -0.09 1.90
C GLY A 49 12.63 -0.99 1.42
N LYS A 50 11.37 -0.55 1.58
CA LYS A 50 10.15 -1.27 1.18
C LYS A 50 9.18 -0.34 0.46
N ILE A 51 8.43 -0.90 -0.47
CA ILE A 51 7.33 -0.25 -1.19
C ILE A 51 6.03 -1.05 -0.97
N PRO A 52 4.83 -0.43 -1.04
CA PRO A 52 4.56 0.91 -1.58
C PRO A 52 4.94 2.06 -0.65
N ILE A 53 5.21 3.21 -1.27
CA ILE A 53 5.26 4.51 -0.62
C ILE A 53 4.30 5.49 -1.29
N LEU A 54 3.75 6.42 -0.52
CA LEU A 54 2.95 7.53 -1.02
C LEU A 54 3.63 8.85 -0.63
N GLU A 55 3.98 9.65 -1.61
CA GLU A 55 4.43 11.02 -1.38
C GLU A 55 3.21 11.95 -1.36
N VAL A 56 3.10 12.76 -0.30
CA VAL A 56 2.06 13.76 -0.09
C VAL A 56 2.74 15.11 0.12
N ASP A 57 2.71 15.98 -0.89
CA ASP A 57 3.36 17.30 -0.85
C ASP A 57 4.84 17.26 -0.36
N GLY A 58 5.58 16.24 -0.80
CA GLY A 58 6.98 16.02 -0.43
C GLY A 58 7.22 15.19 0.84
N VAL A 59 6.17 14.86 1.60
CA VAL A 59 6.26 13.95 2.75
C VAL A 59 6.07 12.51 2.28
N THR A 60 7.03 11.63 2.58
CA THR A 60 6.94 10.20 2.22
C THR A 60 6.28 9.40 3.31
N LEU A 61 5.11 8.83 3.02
CA LEU A 61 4.45 7.79 3.82
C LEU A 61 4.86 6.40 3.31
N HIS A 62 5.04 5.45 4.23
CA HIS A 62 5.31 4.05 3.93
C HIS A 62 4.29 3.15 4.67
N GLN A 63 4.31 1.84 4.37
CA GLN A 63 3.31 0.83 4.80
C GLN A 63 1.95 1.01 4.12
N SER A 64 1.55 0.01 3.33
CA SER A 64 0.33 0.06 2.52
C SER A 64 -0.94 0.34 3.33
N LEU A 65 -1.10 -0.31 4.48
CA LEU A 65 -2.29 -0.17 5.31
C LEU A 65 -2.33 1.17 6.07
N ALA A 66 -1.17 1.72 6.43
CA ALA A 66 -1.09 3.06 7.01
C ALA A 66 -1.50 4.13 5.99
N ILE A 67 -1.01 4.00 4.74
CA ILE A 67 -1.40 4.87 3.63
C ILE A 67 -2.90 4.73 3.33
N ALA A 68 -3.41 3.49 3.28
CA ALA A 68 -4.82 3.23 3.03
C ALA A 68 -5.72 3.86 4.10
N ARG A 69 -5.38 3.70 5.40
CA ARG A 69 -6.10 4.36 6.50
C ARG A 69 -6.06 5.87 6.41
N TYR A 70 -4.91 6.46 6.05
CA TYR A 70 -4.80 7.91 5.86
C TYR A 70 -5.80 8.38 4.78
N LEU A 71 -5.78 7.77 3.59
CA LEU A 71 -6.70 8.13 2.51
C LEU A 71 -8.17 7.86 2.88
N ALA A 72 -8.47 6.71 3.51
CA ALA A 72 -9.82 6.37 3.91
C ALA A 72 -10.41 7.37 4.92
N LYS A 73 -9.58 7.96 5.79
CA LYS A 73 -10.03 9.04 6.69
C LYS A 73 -10.33 10.33 5.93
N GLU A 74 -9.46 10.72 5.00
CA GLU A 74 -9.68 11.91 4.17
C GLU A 74 -10.94 11.81 3.30
N THR A 75 -11.37 10.59 2.97
CA THR A 75 -12.49 10.34 2.05
C THR A 75 -13.75 9.80 2.74
N GLY A 76 -13.77 9.76 4.08
CA GLY A 76 -14.93 9.31 4.86
C GLY A 76 -15.23 7.82 4.79
N LEU A 77 -14.27 6.99 4.36
CA LEU A 77 -14.39 5.53 4.24
C LEU A 77 -13.87 4.75 5.45
N ALA A 78 -13.22 5.41 6.40
CA ALA A 78 -12.62 4.72 7.56
C ALA A 78 -13.66 4.28 8.62
N GLY A 79 -14.90 4.77 8.57
CA GLY A 79 -15.88 4.65 9.66
C GLY A 79 -16.07 5.96 10.42
N GLN A 80 -17.23 6.14 11.05
CA GLN A 80 -17.66 7.43 11.61
C GLN A 80 -17.23 7.60 13.07
N THR A 81 -16.99 6.50 13.78
CA THR A 81 -16.54 6.52 15.18
C THR A 81 -15.19 5.82 15.35
N PRO A 82 -14.44 6.08 16.45
CA PRO A 82 -13.20 5.36 16.74
C PRO A 82 -13.38 3.84 16.81
N LEU A 83 -14.53 3.37 17.31
CA LEU A 83 -14.83 1.94 17.40
C LEU A 83 -15.10 1.34 16.02
N GLU A 84 -15.85 2.02 15.16
CA GLU A 84 -16.06 1.58 13.77
C GLU A 84 -14.76 1.55 12.97
N GLN A 85 -13.89 2.54 13.15
CA GLN A 85 -12.56 2.55 12.55
C GLN A 85 -11.73 1.35 13.00
N ALA A 86 -11.73 1.03 14.31
CA ALA A 86 -11.04 -0.14 14.82
C ALA A 86 -11.62 -1.46 14.27
N LEU A 87 -12.93 -1.54 14.01
CA LEU A 87 -13.55 -2.71 13.39
C LEU A 87 -13.15 -2.87 11.92
N VAL A 88 -13.06 -1.76 11.17
CA VAL A 88 -12.52 -1.77 9.79
C VAL A 88 -11.07 -2.24 9.81
N ASP A 89 -10.25 -1.67 10.70
CA ASP A 89 -8.83 -2.01 10.83
C ASP A 89 -8.64 -3.50 11.17
N ALA A 90 -9.43 -4.03 12.11
CA ALA A 90 -9.35 -5.44 12.49
C ALA A 90 -9.63 -6.39 11.32
N ILE A 91 -10.61 -6.09 10.46
CA ILE A 91 -10.91 -6.90 9.28
C ILE A 91 -9.77 -6.81 8.26
N VAL A 92 -9.27 -5.61 8.01
CA VAL A 92 -8.18 -5.37 7.07
C VAL A 92 -6.89 -6.07 7.52
N ASP A 93 -6.54 -5.96 8.80
CA ASP A 93 -5.35 -6.59 9.37
C ASP A 93 -5.49 -8.13 9.39
N THR A 94 -6.69 -8.67 9.67
CA THR A 94 -6.95 -10.12 9.55
C THR A 94 -6.69 -10.63 8.13
N ILE A 95 -7.09 -9.85 7.12
CA ILE A 95 -6.83 -10.19 5.71
C ILE A 95 -5.33 -10.07 5.41
N ASP A 96 -4.64 -9.03 5.89
CA ASP A 96 -3.21 -8.86 5.63
C ASP A 96 -2.35 -9.92 6.32
N ASP A 97 -2.70 -10.35 7.53
CA ASP A 97 -2.08 -11.48 8.23
C ASP A 97 -2.19 -12.73 7.35
N PHE A 98 -3.39 -13.05 6.87
CA PHE A 98 -3.62 -14.18 5.98
C PHE A 98 -2.82 -14.07 4.67
N MET A 99 -2.89 -12.92 4.00
CA MET A 99 -2.20 -12.69 2.74
C MET A 99 -0.68 -12.68 2.88
N SER A 100 -0.16 -12.31 4.05
CA SER A 100 1.28 -12.30 4.34
C SER A 100 1.86 -13.68 4.61
N MET A 101 1.03 -14.69 4.90
CA MET A 101 1.49 -16.07 5.04
C MET A 101 1.93 -16.70 3.71
N PHE A 102 1.44 -16.19 2.58
CA PHE A 102 1.76 -16.76 1.29
C PHE A 102 3.23 -16.47 0.89
N PRO A 103 3.95 -17.47 0.35
CA PRO A 103 5.37 -17.36 0.02
C PRO A 103 5.61 -16.63 -1.32
N TRP A 104 5.09 -15.41 -1.46
CA TRP A 104 5.10 -14.63 -2.73
C TRP A 104 6.50 -14.44 -3.33
N GLY A 105 7.51 -14.30 -2.49
CA GLY A 105 8.91 -14.09 -2.88
C GLY A 105 9.81 -15.32 -2.75
N GLU A 106 9.26 -16.47 -2.33
CA GLU A 106 10.04 -17.68 -2.13
C GLU A 106 10.50 -18.23 -3.49
N LYS A 107 11.75 -18.68 -3.54
CA LYS A 107 12.35 -19.28 -4.75
C LYS A 107 12.43 -20.80 -4.64
N ASN A 108 12.39 -21.34 -3.42
CA ASN A 108 12.31 -22.77 -3.18
C ASN A 108 10.92 -23.28 -3.57
N GLN A 109 10.86 -24.14 -4.59
CA GLN A 109 9.60 -24.69 -5.09
C GLN A 109 8.95 -25.65 -4.09
N ASP A 110 9.73 -26.33 -3.25
CA ASP A 110 9.20 -27.30 -2.27
C ASP A 110 8.35 -26.61 -1.18
N VAL A 111 8.61 -25.32 -0.93
CA VAL A 111 7.87 -24.50 0.05
C VAL A 111 6.59 -23.89 -0.53
N LYS A 112 6.46 -23.84 -1.87
CA LYS A 112 5.28 -23.23 -2.54
C LYS A 112 4.06 -24.15 -2.61
N VAL A 113 4.19 -25.43 -2.28
CA VAL A 113 3.15 -26.46 -2.45
C VAL A 113 2.51 -26.91 -1.12
N MET A 114 2.85 -26.27 -0.01
CA MET A 114 2.09 -26.33 1.26
C MET A 114 1.08 -25.20 1.34
#